data_AF-W4VDH7-F1
#
_entry.id   AF-W4VDH7-F1
#
_cell.length_a   1.000
_cell.length_b   1.000
_cell.length_c   1.000
_cell.angle_alpha   90.00
_cell.angle_beta   90.00
_cell.angle_gamma   90.00
#
_symmetry.space_group_name_H-M   'P 1'
#
loop_
_entity.id
_entity.type
_entity.pdbx_description
1 polymer ?
#
loop_
_entity_poly.entity_id
_entity_poly.type
_entity_poly.pdbx_seq_one_letter_code
_entity_poly.pdbx_strand_id
1 'polypeptide(L)'
;MKVAKFGGSSVANAEQLQKVAQIIKDDKERKVIVVSAPGKRFSDDVKVTDLLIELGGVILPKATYRRKVRNYFRSFSGNYDKTRVIRLRY
;
A
#
# COMPACT_ATOMS: atom_id res chain seq x y z
N MET A 1 25.60 6.63 -5.87
CA MET A 1 24.21 6.19 -6.19
C MET A 1 23.85 5.02 -5.30
N LYS A 2 22.84 5.18 -4.45
CA LYS A 2 22.41 4.17 -3.48
C LYS A 2 20.98 3.68 -3.77
N VAL A 3 20.75 2.43 -3.42
CA VAL A 3 19.44 1.76 -3.50
C VAL A 3 18.98 1.46 -2.08
N ALA A 4 17.69 1.66 -1.79
CA ALA A 4 17.09 1.27 -0.52
C ALA A 4 15.87 0.37 -0.76
N LYS A 5 15.67 -0.60 0.13
CA LYS A 5 14.51 -1.51 0.11
C LYS A 5 13.70 -1.40 1.40
N PHE A 6 12.38 -1.28 1.28
CA PHE A 6 11.45 -1.30 2.41
C PHE A 6 10.49 -2.49 2.29
N GLY A 7 10.38 -3.27 3.37
CA GLY A 7 9.47 -4.41 3.46
C GLY A 7 8.02 -3.97 3.68
N GLY A 8 7.08 -4.94 3.61
CA GLY A 8 5.65 -4.63 3.73
C GLY A 8 5.25 -3.99 5.05
N SER A 9 5.89 -4.35 6.18
CA SER A 9 5.64 -3.73 7.48
C SER A 9 6.04 -2.25 7.52
N SER A 10 7.12 -1.88 6.84
CA SER A 10 7.60 -0.50 6.71
C SER A 10 6.68 0.38 5.86
N VAL A 11 5.71 -0.21 5.14
CA VAL A 11 4.74 0.50 4.31
C VAL A 11 3.29 0.14 4.69
N ALA A 12 3.07 -0.35 5.91
CA ALA A 12 1.78 -0.87 6.35
C ALA A 12 0.74 0.22 6.68
N ASN A 13 1.17 1.42 7.09
CA ASN A 13 0.29 2.54 7.43
C ASN A 13 0.96 3.90 7.19
N ALA A 14 0.21 4.98 7.43
CA ALA A 14 0.65 6.35 7.22
C ALA A 14 1.88 6.71 8.07
N GLU A 15 1.92 6.29 9.33
CA GLU A 15 3.02 6.59 10.25
C GLU A 15 4.33 5.96 9.78
N GLN A 16 4.28 4.72 9.28
CA GLN A 16 5.45 4.03 8.72
C GLN A 16 5.91 4.69 7.42
N LEU A 17 4.99 5.12 6.56
CA LEU A 17 5.33 5.86 5.35
C LEU A 17 6.03 7.19 5.63
N GLN A 18 5.63 7.91 6.69
CA GLN A 18 6.33 9.13 7.12
C GLN A 18 7.76 8.84 7.56
N LYS A 19 7.98 7.76 8.34
CA LYS A 19 9.33 7.32 8.73
C LYS A 19 10.18 6.96 7.52
N VAL A 20 9.63 6.20 6.58
CA VAL A 20 10.31 5.86 5.33
C VAL A 20 10.67 7.10 4.52
N ALA A 21 9.74 8.07 4.41
CA ALA A 21 10.00 9.33 3.71
C ALA A 21 11.13 10.13 4.36
N GLN A 22 11.23 10.15 5.68
CA GLN A 22 12.34 10.79 6.39
C GLN A 22 13.67 10.10 6.06
N ILE A 23 13.73 8.76 6.19
CA ILE A 23 14.92 7.97 5.85
C ILE A 23 15.37 8.24 4.41
N ILE A 24 14.44 8.33 3.44
CA ILE A 24 14.80 8.63 2.05
C ILE A 24 15.41 10.04 1.92
N LYS A 25 14.83 11.04 2.60
CA LYS A 25 15.29 12.43 2.54
C LYS A 25 16.64 12.66 3.23
N ASP A 26 16.98 11.86 4.22
CA ASP A 26 18.22 11.99 5.00
C ASP A 26 19.49 11.67 4.18
N ASP A 27 19.37 10.98 3.04
CA ASP A 27 20.51 10.70 2.16
C ASP A 27 20.14 10.95 0.69
N LYS A 28 20.64 12.06 0.15
CA LYS A 28 20.41 12.48 -1.25
C LYS A 28 20.97 11.51 -2.29
N GLU A 29 21.86 10.59 -1.90
CA GLU A 29 22.38 9.55 -2.80
C GLU A 29 21.39 8.39 -3.01
N ARG A 30 20.34 8.25 -2.19
CA ARG A 30 19.26 7.26 -2.37
C ARG A 30 18.39 7.67 -3.55
N LYS A 31 18.73 7.18 -4.74
CA LYS A 31 18.04 7.50 -6.00
C LYS A 31 17.02 6.45 -6.41
N VAL A 32 17.13 5.23 -5.89
CA VAL A 32 16.22 4.12 -6.22
C VAL A 32 15.66 3.53 -4.95
N ILE A 33 14.33 3.49 -4.86
CA ILE A 33 13.59 2.96 -3.70
C ILE A 33 12.73 1.79 -4.17
N VAL A 34 12.98 0.61 -3.61
CA VAL A 34 12.23 -0.62 -3.89
C VAL A 34 11.30 -0.90 -2.71
N VAL A 35 10.00 -0.98 -2.97
CA VAL A 35 8.99 -1.27 -1.94
C VAL A 35 8.24 -2.56 -2.25
N SER A 36 7.87 -3.30 -1.20
CA SER A 36 6.85 -4.35 -1.30
C SER A 36 5.44 -3.74 -1.22
N ALA A 37 4.40 -4.56 -1.42
CA ALA A 37 3.02 -4.17 -1.13
C ALA A 37 2.83 -3.91 0.40
N PRO A 38 1.85 -3.08 0.79
CA PRO A 38 1.50 -2.86 2.20
C PRO A 38 1.29 -4.18 2.96
N GLY A 39 2.08 -4.34 4.01
CA GLY A 39 1.96 -5.44 4.95
C GLY A 39 0.76 -5.25 5.89
N LYS A 40 0.58 -6.23 6.78
CA LYS A 40 -0.43 -6.15 7.84
C LYS A 40 -0.11 -5.01 8.81
N ARG A 41 -1.13 -4.25 9.19
CA ARG A 41 -1.05 -3.19 10.20
C ARG A 41 -1.08 -3.73 11.62
N PHE A 42 -1.79 -4.83 11.83
CA PHE A 42 -1.94 -5.58 13.07
C PHE A 42 -2.14 -7.07 12.73
N SER A 43 -2.08 -7.97 13.71
CA SER A 43 -2.12 -9.44 13.48
C SER A 43 -3.30 -9.90 12.61
N ASP A 44 -4.45 -9.28 12.84
CA ASP A 44 -5.74 -9.65 12.24
C ASP A 44 -6.02 -8.89 10.93
N ASP A 45 -5.08 -8.07 10.47
CA ASP A 45 -5.21 -7.35 9.21
C ASP A 45 -4.99 -8.28 8.02
N VAL A 46 -5.54 -7.89 6.87
CA VAL A 46 -5.45 -8.67 5.62
C VAL A 46 -4.27 -8.16 4.80
N LYS A 47 -3.46 -9.08 4.27
CA LYS A 47 -2.39 -8.71 3.32
C LYS A 47 -3.00 -8.27 1.99
N VAL A 48 -2.54 -7.14 1.47
CA VAL A 48 -2.96 -6.63 0.14
C VAL A 48 -2.69 -7.62 -0.97
N THR A 49 -1.53 -8.28 -0.93
CA THR A 49 -1.17 -9.25 -1.95
C THR A 49 -2.16 -10.40 -2.00
N ASP A 50 -2.60 -10.91 -0.85
CA ASP A 50 -3.58 -11.99 -0.77
C ASP A 50 -4.93 -11.54 -1.34
N LEU A 51 -5.34 -10.30 -1.06
CA LEU A 51 -6.50 -9.69 -1.71
C LEU A 51 -6.32 -9.69 -3.23
N LEU A 52 -5.20 -9.18 -3.75
CA LEU A 52 -4.97 -9.09 -5.20
C LEU A 52 -4.86 -10.46 -5.88
N ILE A 53 -4.33 -11.48 -5.19
CA ILE A 53 -4.32 -12.87 -5.66
C ILE A 53 -5.77 -13.40 -5.73
N GLU A 54 -6.59 -13.15 -4.71
CA GLU A 54 -8.03 -13.48 -4.72
C GLU A 54 -8.74 -12.79 -5.90
N LEU A 55 -8.37 -11.54 -6.22
CA LEU A 55 -8.91 -10.83 -7.38
C LEU A 55 -8.47 -11.46 -8.71
N GLY A 56 -7.20 -11.83 -8.83
CA GLY A 56 -6.64 -12.38 -10.07
C GLY A 56 -7.06 -13.82 -10.36
N GLY A 57 -7.21 -14.64 -9.32
CA GLY A 57 -7.67 -16.03 -9.46
C GLY A 57 -9.17 -16.16 -9.74
N VAL A 58 -9.96 -15.13 -9.41
CA VAL A 58 -11.40 -15.11 -9.64
C VAL A 58 -11.71 -14.19 -10.82
N ILE A 59 -11.63 -14.75 -12.04
CA ILE A 59 -12.56 -14.32 -13.08
C ILE A 59 -13.94 -14.73 -12.55
N LEU A 60 -14.73 -13.81 -11.94
CA LEU A 60 -16.20 -13.87 -11.61
C LEU A 60 -16.55 -12.90 -10.42
N PRO A 61 -17.83 -12.70 -10.07
CA PRO A 61 -18.65 -11.47 -10.23
C PRO A 61 -18.23 -10.21 -9.43
N LYS A 62 -18.23 -9.04 -10.10
CA LYS A 62 -17.74 -7.70 -9.62
C LYS A 62 -18.29 -7.17 -8.29
N ALA A 63 -19.47 -7.60 -7.83
CA ALA A 63 -20.23 -6.88 -6.78
C ALA A 63 -19.67 -7.04 -5.36
N THR A 64 -19.30 -8.26 -4.96
CA THR A 64 -18.85 -8.57 -3.59
C THR A 64 -17.45 -8.01 -3.32
N TYR A 65 -16.59 -8.04 -4.33
CA TYR A 65 -15.18 -7.71 -4.18
C TYR A 65 -14.90 -6.20 -4.14
N ARG A 66 -15.68 -5.40 -4.89
CA ARG A 66 -15.63 -3.94 -4.83
C ARG A 66 -15.80 -3.40 -3.41
N ARG A 67 -16.57 -4.10 -2.57
CA ARG A 67 -16.76 -3.75 -1.15
C ARG A 67 -15.52 -4.07 -0.32
N LYS A 68 -14.91 -5.25 -0.47
CA LYS A 68 -13.68 -5.65 0.25
C LYS A 68 -12.53 -4.68 -0.03
N VAL A 69 -12.22 -4.45 -1.31
CA VAL A 69 -11.14 -3.52 -1.72
C VAL A 69 -11.41 -2.10 -1.23
N ARG A 70 -12.64 -1.61 -1.38
CA ARG A 70 -13.02 -0.27 -0.90
C ARG A 70 -12.86 -0.14 0.62
N ASN A 71 -13.26 -1.16 1.39
CA ASN A 71 -13.10 -1.16 2.83
C ASN A 71 -11.63 -1.19 3.24
N TYR A 72 -10.81 -1.97 2.53
CA TYR A 72 -9.36 -1.96 2.71
C TYR A 72 -8.80 -0.55 2.47
N PHE A 73 -9.08 0.06 1.32
CA PHE A 73 -8.62 1.43 1.03
C PHE A 73 -9.10 2.45 2.05
N ARG A 74 -10.37 2.41 2.48
CA ARG A 74 -10.89 3.31 3.54
C ARG A 74 -10.15 3.14 4.86
N SER A 75 -9.83 1.90 5.23
CA SER A 75 -9.09 1.61 6.46
C SER A 75 -7.63 2.08 6.38
N PHE A 76 -7.05 2.11 5.18
CA PHE A 76 -5.68 2.58 4.94
C PHE A 76 -5.61 4.12 4.85
N SER A 77 -6.65 4.75 4.32
CA SER A 77 -6.67 6.17 3.97
C SER A 77 -7.24 7.10 5.06
N GLY A 78 -6.99 6.85 6.36
CA GLY A 78 -7.54 7.68 7.43
C GLY A 78 -7.46 9.20 7.11
N ASN A 79 -8.60 9.90 7.09
CA ASN A 79 -8.77 11.32 6.69
C ASN A 79 -7.85 11.84 5.56
N TYR A 80 -7.49 11.01 4.58
CA TYR A 80 -6.73 11.47 3.42
C TYR A 80 -7.66 12.10 2.38
N ASP A 81 -7.30 13.30 1.93
CA ASP A 81 -7.96 14.02 0.85
C ASP A 81 -7.97 13.16 -0.44
N LYS A 82 -9.17 12.71 -0.81
CA LYS A 82 -9.42 11.83 -1.96
C LYS A 82 -9.04 12.47 -3.30
N THR A 83 -8.75 13.76 -3.34
CA THR A 83 -8.37 14.47 -4.57
C THR A 83 -6.95 14.14 -5.05
N ARG A 84 -6.09 13.53 -4.21
CA ARG A 84 -4.70 13.17 -4.57
C ARG A 84 -4.46 11.68 -4.84
N VAL A 85 -5.53 10.87 -4.89
CA VAL A 85 -5.40 9.47 -5.31
C VAL A 85 -5.21 9.44 -6.82
N ILE A 86 -4.04 8.97 -7.26
CA ILE A 86 -3.76 8.71 -8.68
C ILE A 86 -4.85 7.78 -9.20
N ARG A 87 -5.75 8.35 -10.00
CA ARG A 87 -6.86 7.63 -10.63
C ARG A 87 -6.25 6.77 -11.73
N LEU A 88 -5.89 5.52 -11.40
CA LEU A 88 -5.60 4.51 -12.41
C LEU A 88 -6.90 4.29 -13.20
N ARG A 89 -6.99 4.95 -14.36
CA ARG A 89 -8.01 4.65 -15.36
C ARG A 89 -7.62 3.30 -15.96
N TYR A 90 -8.50 2.32 -15.83
CA TYR A 90 -8.57 1.21 -16.77
C TYR A 90 -9.52 1.63 -17.89
#